data_AF-A0A453QA51-F1
#
_entry.id   AF-A0A453QA51-F1
#
_cell.length_a   1.000
_cell.length_b   1.000
_cell.length_c   1.000
_cell.angle_alpha   90.00
_cell.angle_beta   90.00
_cell.angle_gamma   90.00
#
_symmetry.space_group_name_H-M   'P 1'
#
loop_
_entity.id
_entity.type
_entity.pdbx_description
1 polymer ?
#
loop_
_entity_poly.entity_id
_entity_poly.type
_entity_poly.pdbx_seq_one_letter_code
_entity_poly.pdbx_strand_id
1 'polypeptide(L)'
;QVREDRNQNSYVASRYPLLEESLHQQVDSWISIGLRCTEELPQRRPTIEHIIHFLEAESSSSLGPPDREVRMISFKEFEDITNKFSEKQLHGESIFGAVYEGTRVDGEEMIVIKLKEHRRPSETQFNLVVNGLRFEHKNILQLKGYCDETVEAASKRLLCYELLQNGSLDRKIFGDQSLTQHPWEERYRIIQDICKVLQYLHEECKDVHMGITAGNIWLDNDMLPKVGCCGLSRIFAADPTQIYNTKVVGSW
;
A
#
# COMPACT_ATOMS: atom_id res chain seq x y z
N GLN A 1 9.55 -18.99 19.77
CA GLN A 1 8.31 -18.92 20.59
C GLN A 1 7.04 -19.07 19.76
N VAL A 2 6.63 -18.14 18.88
CA VAL A 2 5.36 -18.30 18.10
C VAL A 2 5.34 -19.53 17.16
N ARG A 3 6.51 -19.96 16.63
CA ARG A 3 6.62 -21.12 15.73
C ARG A 3 6.45 -22.48 16.42
N GLU A 4 6.65 -22.57 17.73
CA GLU A 4 6.70 -23.87 18.44
C GLU A 4 5.37 -24.22 19.13
N ASP A 5 4.53 -23.22 19.49
CA ASP A 5 3.28 -23.45 20.24
C ASP A 5 2.05 -23.84 19.37
N ARG A 6 2.16 -23.83 18.03
CA ARG A 6 0.98 -23.84 17.13
C ARG A 6 0.65 -25.17 16.45
N ASN A 7 1.31 -26.27 16.80
CA ASN A 7 1.06 -27.58 16.18
C ASN A 7 -0.26 -28.26 16.61
N GLN A 8 -1.25 -27.48 17.08
CA GLN A 8 -2.56 -27.98 17.51
C GLN A 8 -3.68 -27.16 16.85
N ASN A 9 -4.62 -27.85 16.19
CA ASN A 9 -5.89 -27.32 15.67
C ASN A 9 -6.72 -26.53 16.72
N SER A 10 -6.31 -26.47 17.99
CA SER A 10 -6.99 -25.72 19.05
C SER A 10 -6.53 -24.26 19.17
N TYR A 11 -5.45 -23.85 18.51
CA TYR A 11 -4.91 -22.50 18.69
C TYR A 11 -5.81 -21.40 18.09
N VAL A 12 -6.31 -21.59 16.87
CA VAL A 12 -7.20 -20.61 16.22
C VAL A 12 -8.55 -20.57 16.93
N ALA A 13 -9.14 -21.73 17.22
CA ALA A 13 -10.42 -21.83 17.92
C ALA A 13 -10.37 -21.21 19.34
N SER A 14 -9.24 -21.35 20.06
CA SER A 14 -9.07 -20.74 21.39
C SER A 14 -8.84 -19.23 21.34
N ARG A 15 -8.19 -18.73 20.28
CA ARG A 15 -7.87 -17.30 20.13
C ARG A 15 -8.99 -16.50 19.45
N TYR A 16 -9.81 -17.15 18.63
CA TYR A 16 -10.93 -16.56 17.90
C TYR A 16 -12.21 -17.37 18.08
N PRO A 17 -12.75 -17.47 19.31
CA PRO A 17 -13.90 -18.33 19.62
C PRO A 17 -15.22 -17.89 18.95
N LEU A 18 -15.26 -16.70 18.35
CA LEU A 18 -16.41 -16.15 17.62
C LEU A 18 -16.36 -16.44 16.11
N LEU A 19 -15.29 -17.07 15.63
CA LEU A 19 -15.14 -17.42 14.23
C LEU A 19 -15.92 -18.71 13.93
N GLU A 20 -16.62 -18.76 12.79
CA GLU A 20 -17.32 -19.98 12.38
C GLU A 20 -16.33 -21.12 12.18
N GLU A 21 -16.72 -22.33 12.58
CA GLU A 21 -15.86 -23.52 12.49
C GLU A 21 -15.47 -23.85 11.04
N SER A 22 -16.33 -23.50 10.08
CA SER A 22 -16.10 -23.55 8.63
C SER A 22 -14.91 -22.69 8.17
N LEU A 23 -14.60 -21.61 8.90
CA LEU A 23 -13.54 -20.65 8.56
C LEU A 23 -12.21 -20.95 9.27
N HIS A 24 -12.21 -21.80 10.31
CA HIS A 24 -11.00 -22.17 11.05
C HIS A 24 -9.92 -22.77 10.14
N GLN A 25 -10.29 -23.70 9.25
CA GLN A 25 -9.36 -24.34 8.32
C GLN A 25 -8.73 -23.33 7.34
N GLN A 26 -9.50 -22.32 6.95
CA GLN A 26 -9.02 -21.22 6.11
C GLN A 26 -7.99 -20.40 6.88
N VAL A 27 -8.30 -19.95 8.11
CA VAL A 27 -7.37 -19.19 8.97
C VAL A 27 -6.08 -19.96 9.25
N ASP A 28 -6.15 -21.25 9.55
CA ASP A 28 -4.96 -22.09 9.78
C ASP A 28 -4.07 -22.17 8.54
N SER A 29 -4.69 -22.29 7.36
CA SER A 29 -3.97 -22.27 6.08
C SER A 29 -3.27 -20.93 5.85
N TRP A 30 -3.89 -19.80 6.19
CA TRP A 30 -3.27 -18.47 6.10
C TRP A 30 -2.09 -18.29 7.04
N ILE A 31 -2.23 -18.73 8.29
CA ILE A 31 -1.12 -18.71 9.26
C ILE A 31 0.04 -19.53 8.72
N SER A 32 -0.23 -20.71 8.17
CA SER A 32 0.77 -21.57 7.55
C SER A 32 1.48 -20.89 6.37
N ILE A 33 0.72 -20.25 5.47
CA ILE A 33 1.28 -19.50 4.33
C ILE A 33 2.13 -18.32 4.83
N GLY A 34 1.64 -17.53 5.77
CA GLY A 34 2.38 -16.40 6.34
C GLY A 34 3.69 -16.83 7.02
N LEU A 35 3.67 -17.96 7.73
CA LEU A 35 4.87 -18.56 8.31
C LEU A 35 5.87 -19.00 7.23
N ARG A 36 5.39 -19.63 6.15
CA ARG A 36 6.23 -20.02 5.02
C ARG A 36 6.82 -18.81 4.29
N CYS A 37 6.08 -17.70 4.19
CA CYS A 37 6.56 -16.44 3.60
C CYS A 37 7.71 -15.82 4.41
N THR A 38 7.81 -16.14 5.71
CA THR A 38 8.83 -15.63 6.64
C THR A 38 9.95 -16.65 6.92
N GLU A 39 10.07 -17.72 6.12
CA GLU A 39 11.17 -18.68 6.21
C GLU A 39 12.54 -18.01 6.10
N GLU A 40 13.51 -18.47 6.89
CA GLU A 40 14.85 -17.87 6.93
C GLU A 40 15.56 -18.04 5.59
N LEU A 41 15.45 -19.23 5.02
CA LEU A 41 16.02 -19.59 3.73
C LEU A 41 15.10 -19.09 2.59
N PRO A 42 15.55 -18.14 1.74
CA PRO A 42 14.73 -17.57 0.67
C PRO A 42 14.11 -18.62 -0.27
N GLN A 43 14.84 -19.69 -0.57
CA GLN A 43 14.41 -20.80 -1.43
C GLN A 43 13.27 -21.65 -0.84
N ARG A 44 12.95 -21.50 0.45
CA ARG A 44 11.81 -22.17 1.10
C ARG A 44 10.54 -21.33 1.09
N ARG A 45 10.65 -20.05 0.73
CA ARG A 45 9.49 -19.15 0.65
C ARG A 45 8.67 -19.49 -0.60
N PRO A 46 7.34 -19.50 -0.52
CA PRO A 46 6.49 -19.74 -1.68
C PRO A 46 6.59 -18.57 -2.68
N THR A 47 6.35 -18.86 -3.95
CA THR A 47 6.15 -17.83 -4.98
C THR A 47 4.77 -17.18 -4.81
N ILE A 48 4.55 -16.01 -5.42
CA ILE A 48 3.24 -15.36 -5.38
C ILE A 48 2.17 -16.19 -6.09
N GLU A 49 2.52 -16.88 -7.19
CA GLU A 49 1.67 -17.88 -7.85
C GLU A 49 1.25 -19.00 -6.89
N HIS A 50 2.21 -19.56 -6.14
CA HIS A 50 1.93 -20.59 -5.14
C HIS A 50 1.02 -20.05 -4.04
N ILE A 51 1.19 -18.79 -3.62
CA ILE A 51 0.28 -18.17 -2.66
C ILE A 51 -1.13 -18.09 -3.27
N ILE A 52 -1.29 -17.50 -4.45
CA ILE A 52 -2.60 -17.33 -5.10
C ILE A 52 -3.32 -18.65 -5.37
N HIS A 53 -2.61 -19.68 -5.84
CA HIS A 53 -3.21 -21.01 -6.00
C HIS A 53 -3.78 -21.56 -4.68
N PHE A 54 -3.16 -21.25 -3.55
CA PHE A 54 -3.71 -21.61 -2.24
C PHE A 54 -4.87 -20.71 -1.79
N LEU A 55 -4.95 -19.48 -2.33
CA LEU A 55 -6.01 -18.53 -2.03
C LEU A 55 -7.23 -18.66 -2.95
N GLU A 56 -7.08 -19.23 -4.13
CA GLU A 56 -8.15 -19.33 -5.12
C GLU A 56 -8.71 -20.75 -5.16
N ALA A 57 -9.65 -21.02 -4.25
CA ALA A 57 -10.77 -21.89 -4.53
C ALA A 57 -11.94 -20.99 -4.93
N GLU A 58 -12.17 -20.86 -6.24
CA GLU A 58 -13.21 -20.06 -6.91
C GLU A 58 -13.06 -18.52 -6.90
N SER A 59 -12.62 -17.99 -8.05
CA SER A 59 -13.37 -17.06 -8.92
C SER A 59 -12.45 -16.01 -9.57
N SER A 60 -12.49 -15.98 -10.90
CA SER A 60 -11.75 -15.06 -11.77
C SER A 60 -12.66 -13.95 -12.29
N SER A 61 -12.17 -12.71 -12.29
CA SER A 61 -12.55 -11.71 -13.29
C SER A 61 -11.53 -10.56 -13.34
N SER A 62 -11.04 -10.32 -14.54
CA SER A 62 -10.30 -9.12 -14.92
C SER A 62 -11.20 -8.25 -15.79
N LEU A 63 -11.23 -6.95 -15.50
CA LEU A 63 -11.74 -5.91 -16.40
C LEU A 63 -10.62 -4.86 -16.51
N GLY A 64 -10.32 -4.47 -17.75
CA GLY A 64 -9.21 -3.59 -18.10
C GLY A 64 -9.39 -2.15 -17.61
N PRO A 65 -8.31 -1.35 -17.62
CA PRO A 65 -8.30 -0.03 -17.00
C PRO A 65 -8.87 1.05 -17.92
N PRO A 66 -9.44 2.14 -17.35
CA PRO A 66 -9.69 3.37 -18.08
C PRO A 66 -8.38 4.16 -18.28
N ASP A 67 -8.24 4.74 -19.47
CA ASP A 67 -7.18 5.68 -19.86
C ASP A 67 -7.20 6.92 -18.97
N ARG A 68 -6.07 7.29 -18.34
CA ARG A 68 -5.98 8.43 -17.41
C ARG A 68 -4.61 9.13 -17.51
N GLU A 69 -4.63 10.40 -17.89
CA GLU A 69 -3.45 11.25 -18.06
C GLU A 69 -3.02 11.86 -16.71
N VAL A 70 -1.76 11.62 -16.30
CA VAL A 70 -1.16 12.23 -15.10
C VAL A 70 -0.87 13.70 -15.40
N ARG A 71 -1.37 14.61 -14.55
CA ARG A 71 -1.24 16.06 -14.79
C ARG A 71 -0.04 16.67 -14.08
N MET A 72 0.73 17.49 -14.78
CA MET A 72 1.67 18.41 -14.12
C MET A 72 0.88 19.56 -13.51
N ILE A 73 1.02 19.75 -12.20
CA ILE A 73 0.30 20.75 -11.40
C ILE A 73 1.33 21.69 -10.81
N SER A 74 1.05 23.00 -10.86
CA SER A 74 2.00 23.99 -10.36
C SER A 74 2.13 23.95 -8.84
N PHE A 75 3.26 24.40 -8.29
CA PHE A 75 3.42 24.48 -6.84
C PHE A 75 2.36 25.39 -6.20
N LYS A 76 2.05 26.51 -6.87
CA LYS A 76 1.01 27.44 -6.43
C LYS A 76 -0.38 26.80 -6.39
N GLU A 77 -0.71 25.98 -7.39
CA GLU A 77 -1.99 25.25 -7.37
C GLU A 77 -2.02 24.23 -6.22
N PHE A 78 -0.90 23.58 -5.90
CA PHE A 78 -0.82 22.74 -4.70
C PHE A 78 -0.96 23.54 -3.40
N GLU A 79 -0.44 24.76 -3.32
CA GLU A 79 -0.70 25.66 -2.19
C GLU A 79 -2.19 25.97 -2.09
N ASP A 80 -2.86 26.30 -3.20
CA ASP A 80 -4.29 26.60 -3.18
C ASP A 80 -5.11 25.37 -2.74
N ILE A 81 -4.80 24.18 -3.29
CA ILE A 81 -5.45 22.89 -2.96
C ILE A 81 -5.32 22.52 -1.48
N THR A 82 -4.14 22.75 -0.89
CA THR A 82 -3.82 22.32 0.49
C THR A 82 -4.01 23.43 1.52
N ASN A 83 -4.61 24.56 1.12
CA ASN A 83 -4.70 25.76 1.94
C ASN A 83 -3.32 26.17 2.52
N LYS A 84 -2.36 26.33 1.62
CA LYS A 84 -0.95 26.67 1.88
C LYS A 84 -0.24 25.66 2.78
N PHE A 85 -0.52 24.37 2.60
CA PHE A 85 -0.01 23.29 3.45
C PHE A 85 -0.30 23.52 4.94
N SER A 86 -1.51 24.01 5.26
CA SER A 86 -1.89 24.31 6.64
C SER A 86 -1.87 23.05 7.52
N GLU A 87 -1.56 23.21 8.81
CA GLU A 87 -1.60 22.10 9.78
C GLU A 87 -2.96 21.42 9.88
N LYS A 88 -4.06 22.14 9.59
CA LYS A 88 -5.41 21.57 9.55
C LYS A 88 -5.60 20.55 8.44
N GLN A 89 -4.85 20.71 7.35
CA GLN A 89 -4.86 19.79 6.21
C GLN A 89 -3.77 18.71 6.35
N LEU A 90 -2.96 18.73 7.41
CA LEU A 90 -1.93 17.71 7.63
C LEU A 90 -2.60 16.41 8.06
N HIS A 91 -2.58 15.43 7.16
CA HIS A 91 -3.09 14.09 7.40
C HIS A 91 -2.10 13.22 8.18
N GLY A 92 -0.80 13.48 8.00
CA GLY A 92 0.27 12.77 8.70
C GLY A 92 1.62 12.89 8.03
N GLU A 93 2.56 12.04 8.44
CA GLU A 93 3.90 11.97 7.85
C GLU A 93 4.17 10.56 7.34
N SER A 94 4.60 10.48 6.08
CA SER A 94 5.10 9.24 5.48
C SER A 94 6.62 9.23 5.47
N ILE A 95 7.21 8.08 5.18
CA ILE A 95 8.67 7.98 4.97
C ILE A 95 9.17 8.88 3.83
N PHE A 96 8.28 9.29 2.92
CA PHE A 96 8.57 10.12 1.76
C PHE A 96 8.41 11.62 2.04
N GLY A 97 7.58 11.99 3.01
CA GLY A 97 7.28 13.37 3.35
C GLY A 97 5.93 13.58 3.99
N ALA A 98 5.61 14.86 4.21
CA ALA A 98 4.36 15.27 4.84
C ALA A 98 3.18 15.02 3.87
N VAL A 99 2.11 14.46 4.41
CA VAL A 99 0.90 14.07 3.69
C VAL A 99 -0.21 15.03 4.07
N TYR A 100 -0.81 15.67 3.07
CA TYR A 100 -1.88 16.63 3.25
C TYR A 100 -3.14 16.14 2.54
N GLU A 101 -4.30 16.41 3.14
CA GLU A 101 -5.57 16.42 2.42
C GLU A 101 -5.69 17.74 1.65
N GLY A 102 -6.39 17.70 0.52
CA GLY A 102 -6.59 18.87 -0.31
C GLY A 102 -7.85 18.74 -1.15
N THR A 103 -8.43 19.90 -1.47
CA THR A 103 -9.63 19.98 -2.29
C THR A 103 -9.39 20.98 -3.40
N ARG A 104 -9.56 20.53 -4.64
CA ARG A 104 -9.42 21.39 -5.82
C ARG A 104 -10.67 22.27 -6.00
N VAL A 105 -10.55 23.34 -6.77
CA VAL A 105 -11.64 24.30 -7.07
C VAL A 105 -12.88 23.63 -7.68
N ASP A 106 -12.71 22.52 -8.42
CA ASP A 106 -13.79 21.73 -8.99
C ASP A 106 -14.44 20.75 -8.00
N GLY A 107 -13.96 20.71 -6.75
CA GLY A 107 -14.44 19.84 -5.69
C GLY A 107 -13.75 18.47 -5.64
N GLU A 108 -12.76 18.19 -6.50
CA GLU A 108 -12.00 16.93 -6.43
C GLU A 108 -11.14 16.90 -5.16
N GLU A 109 -11.37 15.90 -4.30
CA GLU A 109 -10.58 15.66 -3.10
C GLU A 109 -9.36 14.77 -3.39
N MET A 110 -8.22 15.11 -2.80
CA MET A 110 -6.96 14.43 -3.05
C MET A 110 -6.04 14.38 -1.84
N ILE A 111 -5.14 13.40 -1.86
CA ILE A 111 -4.00 13.32 -0.95
C ILE A 111 -2.77 13.88 -1.66
N VAL A 112 -2.11 14.84 -1.03
CA VAL A 112 -0.90 15.50 -1.53
C VAL A 112 0.29 15.11 -0.66
N ILE A 113 1.31 14.51 -1.26
CA ILE A 113 2.56 14.17 -0.59
C ILE A 113 3.62 15.20 -0.99
N LYS A 114 4.07 15.99 -0.02
CA LYS A 114 5.18 16.94 -0.17
C LYS A 114 6.49 16.25 0.21
N LEU A 115 7.32 15.94 -0.79
CA LEU A 115 8.54 15.16 -0.59
C LEU A 115 9.59 15.93 0.24
N LYS A 116 10.32 15.20 1.09
CA LYS A 116 11.39 15.77 1.93
C LYS A 116 12.55 16.28 1.06
N GLU A 117 12.96 17.53 1.27
CA GLU A 117 14.07 18.14 0.52
C GLU A 117 15.40 17.41 0.70
N HIS A 118 15.68 16.87 1.90
CA HIS A 118 16.90 16.13 2.22
C HIS A 118 16.88 14.64 1.81
N ARG A 119 15.73 14.12 1.36
CA ARG A 119 15.59 12.77 0.80
C ARG A 119 15.02 12.85 -0.61
N ARG A 120 15.50 13.81 -1.40
CA ARG A 120 14.95 14.05 -2.73
C ARG A 120 15.32 12.90 -3.68
N PRO A 121 14.36 12.33 -4.44
CA PRO A 121 14.69 11.51 -5.58
C PRO A 121 15.62 12.27 -6.54
N SER A 122 16.53 11.59 -7.23
CA SER A 122 17.15 12.15 -8.44
C SER A 122 16.10 12.50 -9.49
N GLU A 123 16.43 13.32 -10.48
CA GLU A 123 15.52 13.61 -11.60
C GLU A 123 15.08 12.33 -12.32
N THR A 124 16.01 11.42 -12.60
CA THR A 124 15.69 10.11 -13.17
C THR A 124 14.73 9.32 -12.30
N GLN A 125 14.95 9.29 -10.98
CA GLN A 125 14.07 8.61 -10.03
C GLN A 125 12.67 9.22 -10.00
N PHE A 126 12.57 10.55 -9.93
CA PHE A 126 11.28 11.22 -9.93
C PHE A 126 10.52 11.00 -11.25
N ASN A 127 11.23 11.08 -12.38
CA ASN A 127 10.70 10.75 -13.69
C ASN A 127 10.25 9.29 -13.81
N LEU A 128 10.83 8.34 -13.08
CA LEU A 128 10.32 6.96 -13.04
C LEU A 128 8.99 6.84 -12.29
N VAL A 129 8.78 7.60 -11.21
CA VAL A 129 7.47 7.63 -10.52
C VAL A 129 6.41 8.32 -11.39
N VAL A 130 6.78 9.41 -12.06
CA VAL A 130 5.87 10.18 -12.91
C VAL A 130 5.54 9.45 -14.22
N ASN A 131 6.55 8.88 -14.89
CA ASN A 131 6.39 8.29 -16.23
C ASN A 131 6.28 6.76 -16.25
N GLY A 132 6.79 6.09 -15.21
CA GLY A 132 7.56 4.86 -15.42
C GLY A 132 7.20 3.66 -14.54
N LEU A 133 6.16 3.74 -13.72
CA LEU A 133 5.52 2.53 -13.19
C LEU A 133 4.05 2.60 -13.55
N ARG A 134 3.82 2.48 -14.86
CA ARG A 134 2.51 2.32 -15.49
C ARG A 134 1.93 0.96 -15.13
N PHE A 135 1.81 0.74 -13.82
CA PHE A 135 1.16 -0.43 -13.29
C PHE A 135 -0.34 -0.21 -13.47
N GLU A 136 -0.86 -0.86 -14.48
CA GLU A 136 -2.24 -0.76 -14.89
C GLU A 136 -3.05 -1.84 -14.18
N HIS A 137 -3.30 -1.61 -12.89
CA HIS A 137 -4.10 -2.52 -12.07
C HIS A 137 -5.14 -1.75 -11.26
N LYS A 138 -6.37 -2.29 -11.23
CA LYS A 138 -7.52 -1.69 -10.51
C LYS A 138 -7.26 -1.50 -9.01
N ASN A 139 -6.40 -2.33 -8.43
CA ASN A 139 -6.02 -2.32 -7.02
C ASN A 139 -4.66 -1.62 -6.76
N ILE A 140 -4.14 -0.82 -7.70
CA ILE A 140 -2.98 0.05 -7.46
C ILE A 140 -3.46 1.50 -7.36
N LEU A 141 -2.98 2.21 -6.35
CA LEU A 141 -3.32 3.61 -6.13
C LEU A 141 -2.69 4.47 -7.23
N GLN A 142 -3.52 5.18 -7.97
CA GLN A 142 -3.10 5.89 -9.17
C GLN A 142 -2.67 7.32 -8.88
N LEU A 143 -1.51 7.72 -9.43
CA LEU A 143 -1.03 9.09 -9.39
C LEU A 143 -1.95 9.97 -10.27
N LYS A 144 -2.51 11.03 -9.68
CA LYS A 144 -3.38 12.00 -10.38
C LYS A 144 -2.58 13.16 -10.95
N GLY A 145 -1.54 13.57 -10.25
CA GLY A 145 -0.67 14.64 -10.69
C GLY A 145 0.58 14.79 -9.86
N TYR A 146 1.45 15.67 -10.31
CA TYR A 146 2.74 15.92 -9.68
C TYR A 146 3.22 17.34 -9.93
N CYS A 147 4.12 17.82 -9.09
CA CYS A 147 4.87 19.05 -9.27
C CYS A 147 6.36 18.71 -9.31
N ASP A 148 7.10 19.30 -10.25
CA ASP A 148 8.57 19.33 -10.25
C ASP A 148 9.04 20.74 -10.61
N GLU A 149 8.91 21.64 -9.65
CA GLU A 149 9.35 23.02 -9.81
C GLU A 149 10.63 23.27 -9.01
N THR A 150 11.39 24.29 -9.42
CA THR A 150 12.49 24.83 -8.62
C THR A 150 12.24 26.32 -8.40
N VAL A 151 12.04 26.70 -7.14
CA VAL A 151 11.74 28.08 -6.74
C VAL A 151 12.80 28.50 -5.71
N GLU A 152 13.47 29.63 -5.95
CA GLU A 152 14.48 30.20 -5.04
C GLU A 152 15.55 29.18 -4.57
N ALA A 153 16.06 28.38 -5.52
CA ALA A 153 17.04 27.30 -5.30
C ALA A 153 16.54 26.09 -4.47
N ALA A 154 15.27 26.06 -4.07
CA ALA A 154 14.63 24.89 -3.47
C ALA A 154 13.75 24.17 -4.50
N SER A 155 13.97 22.87 -4.70
CA SER A 155 13.06 22.08 -5.51
C SER A 155 11.81 21.70 -4.74
N LYS A 156 10.67 21.93 -5.37
CA LYS A 156 9.35 21.60 -4.87
C LYS A 156 8.81 20.42 -5.66
N ARG A 157 9.04 19.22 -5.11
CA ARG A 157 8.49 17.98 -5.65
C ARG A 157 7.31 17.49 -4.83
N LEU A 158 6.18 17.34 -5.50
CA LEU A 158 4.94 16.88 -4.90
C LEU A 158 4.29 15.83 -5.78
N LEU A 159 3.53 14.95 -5.15
CA LEU A 159 2.72 13.93 -5.79
C LEU A 159 1.31 14.06 -5.24
N CYS A 160 0.29 13.86 -6.05
CA CYS A 160 -1.08 13.74 -5.56
C CYS A 160 -1.81 12.52 -6.10
N TYR A 161 -2.65 11.98 -5.24
CA TYR A 161 -3.45 10.77 -5.43
C TYR A 161 -4.91 11.10 -5.11
N GLU A 162 -5.83 10.25 -5.55
CA GLU A 162 -7.23 10.35 -5.10
C GLU A 162 -7.35 10.19 -3.58
N LEU A 163 -8.27 10.95 -2.96
CA LEU A 163 -8.62 10.74 -1.56
C LEU A 163 -9.51 9.51 -1.45
N LEU A 164 -9.11 8.56 -0.59
CA LEU A 164 -9.87 7.35 -0.31
C LEU A 164 -10.46 7.42 1.09
N GLN A 165 -11.79 7.53 1.16
CA GLN A 165 -12.54 7.88 2.38
C GLN A 165 -12.42 6.83 3.50
N ASN A 166 -12.19 5.56 3.15
CA ASN A 166 -11.96 4.51 4.14
C ASN A 166 -10.53 4.51 4.70
N GLY A 167 -9.65 5.38 4.20
CA GLY A 167 -8.30 5.57 4.69
C GLY A 167 -7.40 4.37 4.46
N SER A 168 -6.30 4.30 5.22
CA SER A 168 -5.32 3.23 5.16
C SER A 168 -5.73 2.01 6.01
N LEU A 169 -5.26 0.84 5.60
CA LEU A 169 -5.59 -0.44 6.23
C LEU A 169 -5.06 -0.51 7.67
N ASP A 170 -3.93 0.12 7.99
CA ASP A 170 -3.42 0.21 9.36
C ASP A 170 -4.38 0.96 10.30
N ARG A 171 -5.06 2.01 9.82
CA ARG A 171 -6.10 2.71 10.60
C ARG A 171 -7.32 1.83 10.83
N LYS A 172 -7.67 0.98 9.87
CA LYS A 172 -8.77 0.00 10.04
C LYS A 172 -8.41 -1.17 10.94
N ILE A 173 -7.15 -1.59 10.96
CA ILE A 173 -6.70 -2.70 11.81
C ILE A 173 -6.36 -2.22 13.24
N PHE A 174 -5.65 -1.11 13.37
CA PHE A 174 -5.06 -0.67 14.65
C PHE A 174 -5.68 0.61 15.22
N GLY A 175 -6.59 1.26 14.50
CA GLY A 175 -7.23 2.49 14.95
C GLY A 175 -8.31 2.28 16.02
N ASP A 176 -8.80 3.39 16.56
CA ASP A 176 -9.79 3.44 17.65
C ASP A 176 -11.19 2.91 17.24
N GLN A 177 -11.45 2.71 15.94
CA GLN A 177 -12.65 2.05 15.45
C GLN A 177 -12.41 0.54 15.42
N SER A 178 -12.73 -0.07 16.57
CA SER A 178 -12.55 -1.48 16.93
C SER A 178 -12.53 -2.50 15.77
N LEU A 179 -11.48 -3.33 15.81
CA LEU A 179 -11.27 -4.64 15.15
C LEU A 179 -12.48 -5.61 15.06
N THR A 180 -13.63 -5.28 15.64
CA THR A 180 -14.87 -6.06 15.65
C THR A 180 -15.84 -5.74 14.51
N GLN A 181 -15.59 -4.70 13.71
CA GLN A 181 -16.54 -4.27 12.66
C GLN A 181 -16.34 -4.91 11.29
N HIS A 182 -15.22 -5.60 11.05
CA HIS A 182 -14.92 -6.20 9.74
C HIS A 182 -15.05 -7.72 9.78
N PRO A 183 -16.09 -8.31 9.15
CA PRO A 183 -16.25 -9.75 9.00
C PRO A 183 -15.02 -10.39 8.35
N TRP A 184 -14.80 -11.67 8.63
CA TRP A 184 -13.65 -12.41 8.11
C TRP A 184 -13.63 -12.43 6.58
N GLU A 185 -14.80 -12.53 5.96
CA GLU A 185 -15.00 -12.54 4.51
C GLU A 185 -14.45 -11.28 3.84
N GLU A 186 -14.59 -10.13 4.49
CA GLU A 186 -14.06 -8.86 3.97
C GLU A 186 -12.55 -8.82 4.05
N ARG A 187 -11.97 -9.26 5.18
CA ARG A 187 -10.51 -9.37 5.33
C ARG A 187 -9.92 -10.31 4.30
N TYR A 188 -10.59 -11.45 4.08
CA TYR A 188 -10.18 -12.44 3.10
C TYR A 188 -10.13 -11.85 1.68
N ARG A 189 -11.19 -11.14 1.27
CA ARG A 189 -11.22 -10.43 -0.03
C ARG A 189 -10.08 -9.41 -0.16
N ILE A 190 -9.84 -8.60 0.87
CA ILE A 190 -8.75 -7.62 0.88
C ILE A 190 -7.39 -8.32 0.66
N ILE A 191 -7.13 -9.41 1.35
CA ILE A 191 -5.84 -10.11 1.21
C ILE A 191 -5.71 -10.73 -0.19
N GLN A 192 -6.77 -11.35 -0.72
CA GLN A 192 -6.77 -11.89 -2.08
C GLN A 192 -6.45 -10.81 -3.12
N ASP A 193 -7.08 -9.64 -3.03
CA ASP A 193 -6.85 -8.54 -3.97
C ASP A 193 -5.44 -7.94 -3.85
N ILE A 194 -4.86 -7.88 -2.65
CA ILE A 194 -3.44 -7.51 -2.46
C ILE A 194 -2.53 -8.55 -3.14
N CYS A 195 -2.80 -9.85 -2.98
CA CYS A 195 -2.01 -10.89 -3.62
C CYS A 195 -2.08 -10.78 -5.15
N LYS A 196 -3.25 -10.49 -5.73
CA LYS A 196 -3.42 -10.26 -7.17
C LYS A 196 -2.57 -9.09 -7.68
N VAL A 197 -2.50 -7.99 -6.92
CA VAL A 197 -1.58 -6.87 -7.23
C VAL A 197 -0.14 -7.36 -7.26
N LEU A 198 0.28 -8.10 -6.24
CA LEU A 198 1.66 -8.60 -6.17
C LEU A 198 1.99 -9.56 -7.29
N GLN A 199 1.04 -10.41 -7.69
CA GLN A 199 1.20 -11.28 -8.84
C GLN A 199 1.38 -10.48 -10.12
N TYR A 200 0.49 -9.54 -10.39
CA TYR A 200 0.59 -8.63 -11.53
C TYR A 200 1.98 -7.97 -11.58
N LEU A 201 2.44 -7.40 -10.47
CA LEU A 201 3.76 -6.76 -10.38
C LEU A 201 4.89 -7.74 -10.68
N HIS A 202 4.88 -8.93 -10.07
CA HIS A 202 5.97 -9.90 -10.19
C HIS A 202 6.00 -10.62 -11.54
N GLU A 203 4.84 -10.95 -12.09
CA GLU A 203 4.71 -11.81 -13.26
C GLU A 203 4.59 -11.02 -14.54
N GLU A 204 3.76 -9.99 -14.57
CA GLU A 204 3.53 -9.18 -15.78
C GLU A 204 4.55 -8.06 -15.87
N CYS A 205 4.77 -7.34 -14.77
CA CYS A 205 5.69 -6.19 -14.78
C CYS A 205 7.15 -6.55 -14.49
N LYS A 206 7.41 -7.75 -13.96
CA LYS A 206 8.74 -8.19 -13.49
C LYS A 206 9.37 -7.21 -12.48
N ASP A 207 8.55 -6.60 -11.64
CA ASP A 207 8.96 -5.64 -10.60
C ASP A 207 8.71 -6.21 -9.20
N VAL A 208 9.33 -5.62 -8.17
CA VAL A 208 9.15 -5.97 -6.76
C VAL A 208 8.75 -4.71 -6.00
N HIS A 209 7.59 -4.73 -5.35
CA HIS A 209 7.06 -3.54 -4.69
C HIS A 209 7.95 -3.01 -3.57
N MET A 210 8.67 -3.85 -2.80
CA MET A 210 9.63 -3.47 -1.73
C MET A 210 9.10 -2.53 -0.61
N GLY A 211 7.79 -2.32 -0.51
CA GLY A 211 7.21 -1.32 0.38
C GLY A 211 5.79 -1.63 0.82
N ILE A 212 5.43 -2.91 0.81
CA ILE A 212 4.10 -3.37 1.23
C ILE A 212 4.03 -3.27 2.76
N THR A 213 3.17 -2.39 3.25
CA THR A 213 2.82 -2.22 4.65
C THR A 213 1.33 -1.91 4.75
N ALA A 214 0.71 -2.14 5.91
CA ALA A 214 -0.70 -1.79 6.12
C ALA A 214 -0.97 -0.27 5.95
N GLY A 215 0.01 0.60 6.23
CA GLY A 215 -0.10 2.05 5.99
C GLY A 215 0.01 2.47 4.52
N ASN A 216 0.52 1.60 3.64
CA ASN A 216 0.59 1.84 2.20
C ASN A 216 -0.55 1.18 1.43
N ILE A 217 -1.43 0.44 2.10
CA ILE A 217 -2.64 -0.12 1.50
C ILE A 217 -3.80 0.79 1.88
N TRP A 218 -4.43 1.40 0.89
CA TRP A 218 -5.60 2.25 1.07
C TRP A 218 -6.86 1.50 0.70
N LEU A 219 -8.01 1.93 1.20
CA LEU A 219 -9.29 1.29 0.94
C LEU A 219 -10.22 2.31 0.29
N ASP A 220 -10.78 1.97 -0.86
CA ASP A 220 -11.81 2.80 -1.48
C ASP A 220 -13.18 2.60 -0.79
N ASN A 221 -14.22 3.27 -1.31
CA ASN A 221 -15.56 3.27 -0.72
C ASN A 221 -16.19 1.87 -0.66
N ASP A 222 -15.78 0.95 -1.53
CA ASP A 222 -16.27 -0.44 -1.59
C ASP A 222 -15.39 -1.42 -0.79
N MET A 223 -14.46 -0.90 0.02
CA MET A 223 -13.45 -1.67 0.77
C MET A 223 -12.47 -2.43 -0.13
N LEU A 224 -12.34 -2.02 -1.39
CA LEU A 224 -11.38 -2.60 -2.32
C LEU A 224 -9.98 -2.02 -2.03
N PRO A 225 -8.93 -2.86 -1.86
CA PRO A 225 -7.61 -2.36 -1.54
C PRO A 225 -6.95 -1.69 -2.75
N LYS A 226 -6.29 -0.56 -2.50
CA LYS A 226 -5.45 0.21 -3.42
C LYS A 226 -4.04 0.26 -2.85
N VAL A 227 -3.17 -0.55 -3.42
CA VAL A 227 -1.76 -0.63 -3.05
C VAL A 227 -1.07 0.64 -3.54
N GLY A 228 -0.63 1.47 -2.61
CA GLY A 228 0.05 2.74 -2.87
C GLY A 228 1.56 2.64 -2.75
N CYS A 229 2.23 3.74 -3.10
CA CYS A 229 3.69 3.88 -3.04
C CYS A 229 4.48 2.91 -3.95
N CYS A 230 3.81 2.28 -4.92
CA CYS A 230 4.45 1.58 -6.02
C CYS A 230 5.51 2.48 -6.66
N GLY A 231 6.78 2.07 -6.60
CA GLY A 231 7.91 2.82 -7.17
C GLY A 231 8.64 3.80 -6.30
N LEU A 232 7.97 4.35 -5.29
CA LEU A 232 8.64 5.19 -4.31
C LEU A 232 9.61 4.33 -3.50
N SER A 233 9.21 3.13 -3.08
CA SER A 233 10.09 2.17 -2.40
C SER A 233 11.47 1.97 -3.08
N ARG A 234 11.53 1.84 -4.42
CA ARG A 234 12.77 1.70 -5.20
C ARG A 234 13.68 2.92 -5.11
N ILE A 235 13.08 4.11 -5.13
CA ILE A 235 13.79 5.38 -5.09
C ILE A 235 14.52 5.55 -3.76
N PHE A 236 13.87 5.15 -2.67
CA PHE A 236 14.41 5.33 -1.31
C PHE A 236 15.19 4.11 -0.80
N ALA A 237 15.05 2.94 -1.43
CA ALA A 237 15.87 1.74 -1.15
C ALA A 237 17.34 1.85 -1.65
N ALA A 238 17.62 2.79 -2.55
CA ALA A 238 18.97 3.03 -3.08
C ALA A 238 19.91 3.75 -2.09
N ASP A 239 19.43 4.14 -0.90
CA ASP A 239 20.27 4.63 0.18
C ASP A 239 20.78 3.44 1.01
N PRO A 240 22.08 3.06 0.90
CA PRO A 240 22.64 1.92 1.60
C PRO A 240 22.50 2.02 3.13
N THR A 241 22.34 3.22 3.71
CA THR A 241 22.07 3.34 5.16
C THR A 241 20.73 2.74 5.59
N GLN A 242 19.81 2.51 4.64
CA GLN A 242 18.48 1.93 4.89
C GLN A 242 18.40 0.42 4.67
N ILE A 243 19.40 -0.20 4.04
CA ILE A 243 19.53 -1.67 4.02
C ILE A 243 19.71 -2.20 5.46
N TYR A 244 20.20 -1.35 6.37
CA TYR A 244 20.45 -1.68 7.78
C TYR A 244 19.35 -1.25 8.76
N ASN A 245 18.17 -0.81 8.30
CA ASN A 245 16.99 -0.97 9.13
C ASN A 245 16.58 -2.44 9.11
N THR A 246 17.41 -3.27 9.75
CA THR A 246 17.18 -4.64 10.23
C THR A 246 16.07 -4.72 11.28
N LYS A 247 15.13 -3.78 11.26
CA LYS A 247 13.78 -4.06 11.71
C LYS A 247 13.00 -4.40 10.45
N VAL A 248 12.82 -5.70 10.24
CA VAL A 248 11.65 -6.23 9.54
C VAL A 248 10.48 -5.33 9.91
N VAL A 249 10.05 -4.46 8.99
CA VAL A 249 8.86 -3.62 9.18
C VAL A 249 7.64 -4.49 8.82
N GLY A 250 7.61 -5.69 9.40
CA GLY A 250 6.37 -6.36 9.74
C GLY A 250 6.11 -5.94 11.17
N SER A 251 5.04 -5.20 11.41
CA SER A 251 4.50 -5.04 12.75
C SER A 251 4.27 -6.44 13.32
N TRP A 252 4.96 -6.76 14.41
CA TRP A 252 4.71 -7.94 15.23
C TRP A 252 3.31 -7.89 15.83
#